data_AF-A0A506URN1-F1
#
_entry.id   AF-A0A506URN1-F1
#
_cell.length_a   1.000
_cell.length_b   1.000
_cell.length_c   1.000
_cell.angle_alpha   90.00
_cell.angle_beta   90.00
_cell.angle_gamma   90.00
#
_symmetry.space_group_name_H-M   'P 1'
#
loop_
_entity.id
_entity.type
_entity.pdbx_description
1 polymer ?
#
loop_
_entity_poly.entity_id
_entity_poly.type
_entity_poly.pdbx_seq_one_letter_code
_entity_poly.pdbx_strand_id
1 'polypeptide(L)'
;MTIPVRNIYYMLLYAWGLFREINPATSEQETGAFAHGNSLPVLVASVLARVTRQQLQSALAGGYGPQHAGLSAPRGRIDLAAVVRKGGARESLPCVFDVYSSDTLPNRLLLGTLLQLTETPELPPPLRRELAGLAAQFSGLTPLAPQTQLFDQLPPLPVSSRYPLLMALCRFWAEQRQPLENGRGFRFPLPDRTRMSAIFEKFLLNFYRHEMQDILTDVGARRLKWPLTGPDAEALLPDMLTDLVLRSGERTLILEAKFFRRIFRIHFAASSATGEETLTGKLNSAHLYQLASYRLVWEQAGNGRADAALLYALPGRDTPGPEAPSTGTGEFSHRFRWKGQEPDSDKDPYLFVHALSLAQPWQAIDARLRNLVGDWLAS
;
A
#
# COMPACT_ATOMS: atom_id res chain seq x y z
N MET A 1 -17.35 10.15 10.41
CA MET A 1 -16.71 10.71 9.17
C MET A 1 -15.80 9.67 8.52
N THR A 2 -15.65 9.70 7.19
CA THR A 2 -14.83 8.77 6.39
C THR A 2 -13.39 9.27 6.21
N ILE A 3 -12.46 8.37 5.84
CA ILE A 3 -11.04 8.70 5.62
C ILE A 3 -10.94 9.68 4.44
N PRO A 4 -10.23 10.81 4.58
CA PRO A 4 -9.89 11.70 3.48
C PRO A 4 -9.15 10.93 2.38
N VAL A 5 -9.57 11.10 1.13
CA VAL A 5 -8.96 10.41 -0.02
C VAL A 5 -7.46 10.75 -0.16
N ARG A 6 -7.08 11.96 0.25
CA ARG A 6 -5.67 12.38 0.39
C ARG A 6 -4.85 11.48 1.33
N ASN A 7 -5.41 11.09 2.47
CA ASN A 7 -4.69 10.23 3.41
C ASN A 7 -4.54 8.81 2.85
N ILE A 8 -5.52 8.34 2.08
CA ILE A 8 -5.41 7.08 1.34
C ILE A 8 -4.29 7.16 0.29
N TYR A 9 -4.20 8.27 -0.45
CA TYR A 9 -3.11 8.51 -1.40
C TYR A 9 -1.73 8.39 -0.75
N TYR A 10 -1.51 9.10 0.37
CA TYR A 10 -0.21 9.05 1.05
C TYR A 10 0.10 7.65 1.57
N MET A 11 -0.86 6.96 2.19
CA MET A 11 -0.67 5.56 2.60
C MET A 11 -0.31 4.65 1.42
N LEU A 12 -0.95 4.83 0.27
CA LEU A 12 -0.63 4.05 -0.94
C LEU A 12 0.78 4.35 -1.45
N LEU A 13 1.23 5.61 -1.46
CA LEU A 13 2.59 5.97 -1.86
C LEU A 13 3.62 5.25 -0.98
N TYR A 14 3.43 5.22 0.34
CA TYR A 14 4.27 4.42 1.23
C TYR A 14 4.15 2.94 0.94
N ALA A 15 2.93 2.39 0.82
CA ALA A 15 2.71 0.96 0.58
C ALA A 15 3.34 0.47 -0.74
N TRP A 16 3.48 1.36 -1.74
CA TRP A 16 4.16 1.10 -3.01
C TRP A 16 5.65 1.42 -3.01
N GLY A 17 6.21 1.96 -1.91
CA GLY A 17 7.62 2.38 -1.84
C GLY A 17 7.93 3.64 -2.65
N LEU A 18 6.90 4.44 -2.97
CA LEU A 18 6.98 5.68 -3.76
C LEU A 18 6.88 6.93 -2.87
N PHE A 19 7.29 6.83 -1.60
CA PHE A 19 7.22 7.94 -0.63
C PHE A 19 8.02 9.18 -1.06
N ARG A 20 9.01 9.05 -1.96
CA ARG A 20 9.75 10.21 -2.54
C ARG A 20 8.85 11.16 -3.33
N GLU A 21 7.69 10.69 -3.78
CA GLU A 21 6.67 11.51 -4.43
C GLU A 21 5.91 12.40 -3.42
N ILE A 22 6.02 12.11 -2.12
CA ILE A 22 5.51 12.97 -1.06
C ILE A 22 6.49 14.12 -0.91
N ASN A 23 6.17 15.26 -1.51
CA ASN A 23 7.02 16.44 -1.44
C ASN A 23 6.42 17.47 -0.46
N PRO A 24 7.01 17.64 0.75
CA PRO A 24 6.49 18.58 1.75
C PRO A 24 6.55 20.05 1.31
N ALA A 25 7.43 20.43 0.38
CA ALA A 25 7.52 21.79 -0.16
C ALA A 25 6.47 22.09 -1.24
N THR A 26 5.71 21.07 -1.70
CA THR A 26 4.68 21.21 -2.74
C THR A 26 3.31 20.71 -2.29
N SER A 27 3.06 20.63 -0.98
CA SER A 27 1.72 20.35 -0.45
C SER A 27 0.66 21.34 -0.99
N GLU A 28 1.10 22.53 -1.40
CA GLU A 28 0.30 23.55 -2.11
C GLU A 28 0.11 23.29 -3.62
N GLN A 29 1.00 22.56 -4.30
CA GLN A 29 0.82 22.13 -5.70
C GLN A 29 0.03 20.83 -5.80
N GLU A 30 0.10 19.97 -4.77
CA GLU A 30 -0.80 18.83 -4.61
C GLU A 30 -2.27 19.26 -4.57
N THR A 31 -2.57 20.48 -4.13
CA THR A 31 -3.91 21.08 -4.09
C THR A 31 -4.65 21.03 -5.43
N GLY A 32 -3.92 21.08 -6.57
CA GLY A 32 -4.52 20.92 -7.89
C GLY A 32 -5.11 19.52 -8.13
N ALA A 33 -4.47 18.46 -7.62
CA ALA A 33 -4.99 17.10 -7.77
C ALA A 33 -6.25 16.85 -6.93
N PHE A 34 -6.43 17.62 -5.86
CA PHE A 34 -7.60 17.59 -4.97
C PHE A 34 -8.66 18.65 -5.31
N ALA A 35 -8.39 19.53 -6.29
CA ALA A 35 -9.29 20.62 -6.66
C ALA A 35 -10.61 20.13 -7.30
N HIS A 36 -10.59 18.95 -7.90
CA HIS A 36 -11.72 18.38 -8.65
C HIS A 36 -12.70 17.58 -7.80
N GLY A 37 -12.43 17.40 -6.50
CA GLY A 37 -13.33 16.70 -5.57
C GLY A 37 -12.63 15.71 -4.65
N ASN A 38 -13.38 15.18 -3.69
CA ASN A 38 -12.89 14.30 -2.64
C ASN A 38 -13.37 12.84 -2.85
N SER A 39 -13.20 12.32 -4.07
CA SER A 39 -13.48 10.91 -4.39
C SER A 39 -12.23 10.21 -4.91
N LEU A 40 -12.12 8.90 -4.66
CA LEU A 40 -10.99 8.10 -5.09
C LEU A 40 -10.78 8.08 -6.62
N PRO A 41 -11.82 7.95 -7.48
CA PRO A 41 -11.61 8.01 -8.93
C PRO A 41 -11.05 9.36 -9.36
N VAL A 42 -11.56 10.46 -8.79
CA VAL A 42 -11.08 11.82 -9.09
C VAL A 42 -9.61 11.97 -8.69
N LEU A 43 -9.22 11.48 -7.52
CA LEU A 43 -7.83 11.49 -7.10
C LEU A 43 -6.93 10.75 -8.10
N VAL A 44 -7.26 9.49 -8.41
CA VAL A 44 -6.44 8.66 -9.31
C VAL A 44 -6.33 9.35 -10.68
N ALA A 45 -7.45 9.80 -11.24
CA ALA A 45 -7.48 10.52 -12.51
C ALA A 45 -6.63 11.80 -12.48
N SER A 46 -6.77 12.64 -11.45
CA SER A 46 -6.04 13.89 -11.33
C SER A 46 -4.53 13.67 -11.19
N VAL A 47 -4.11 12.71 -10.36
CA VAL A 47 -2.68 12.39 -10.19
C VAL A 47 -2.12 11.81 -11.48
N LEU A 48 -2.85 10.87 -12.11
CA LEU A 48 -2.41 10.23 -13.33
C LEU A 48 -2.33 11.24 -14.50
N ALA A 49 -3.27 12.18 -14.61
CA ALA A 49 -3.23 13.26 -15.59
C ALA A 49 -2.02 14.19 -15.37
N ARG A 50 -1.77 14.60 -14.11
CA ARG A 50 -0.61 15.42 -13.73
C ARG A 50 0.71 14.74 -14.11
N VAL A 51 0.89 13.50 -13.69
CA VAL A 51 2.15 12.76 -13.89
C VAL A 51 2.34 12.42 -15.37
N THR A 52 1.27 12.09 -16.09
CA THR A 52 1.30 11.87 -17.55
C THR A 52 1.71 13.14 -18.30
N ARG A 53 1.16 14.30 -17.95
CA ARG A 53 1.55 15.58 -18.55
C ARG A 53 3.05 15.84 -18.37
N GLN A 54 3.56 15.64 -17.16
CA GLN A 54 4.99 15.81 -16.88
C GLN A 54 5.85 14.79 -17.64
N GLN A 55 5.36 13.56 -17.82
CA GLN A 55 6.05 12.55 -18.61
C GLN A 55 6.07 12.92 -20.10
N LEU A 56 5.00 13.48 -20.65
CA LEU A 56 4.90 13.93 -22.05
C LEU A 56 5.77 15.16 -22.35
N GLN A 57 6.12 15.97 -21.34
CA GLN A 57 7.14 17.01 -21.49
C GLN A 57 8.55 16.41 -21.67
N SER A 58 8.73 15.15 -21.29
CA SER A 58 9.91 14.34 -21.60
C SER A 58 9.57 13.36 -22.74
N ALA A 59 10.56 12.66 -23.29
CA ALA A 59 10.27 11.58 -24.23
C ALA A 59 9.53 10.43 -23.50
N LEU A 60 8.53 9.82 -24.14
CA LEU A 60 7.96 8.55 -23.67
C LEU A 60 9.05 7.49 -23.60
N ALA A 61 9.00 6.61 -22.60
CA ALA A 61 9.93 5.49 -22.53
C ALA A 61 9.74 4.60 -23.77
N GLY A 62 10.76 4.57 -24.63
CA GLY A 62 10.85 3.60 -25.71
C GLY A 62 11.68 2.40 -25.32
N GLY A 63 11.49 1.33 -26.07
CA GLY A 63 12.26 0.11 -25.97
C GLY A 63 12.68 -0.37 -27.35
N TYR A 64 13.70 -1.21 -27.37
CA TYR A 64 14.07 -1.96 -28.56
C TYR A 64 13.30 -3.28 -28.58
N GLY A 65 12.58 -3.54 -29.65
CA GLY A 65 11.89 -4.81 -29.89
C GLY A 65 12.33 -5.44 -31.20
N PRO A 66 12.42 -6.78 -31.28
CA PRO A 66 12.78 -7.45 -32.52
C PRO A 66 11.64 -7.30 -33.54
N GLN A 67 11.96 -6.76 -34.71
CA GLN A 67 11.07 -6.69 -35.85
C GLN A 67 11.50 -7.71 -36.90
N HIS A 68 10.54 -8.51 -37.38
CA HIS A 68 10.73 -9.41 -38.50
C HIS A 68 10.21 -8.75 -39.78
N ALA A 69 11.06 -8.57 -40.79
CA ALA A 69 10.65 -8.04 -42.08
C ALA A 69 11.45 -8.67 -43.22
N GLY A 70 10.81 -8.83 -44.39
CA GLY A 70 11.51 -9.13 -45.63
C GLY A 70 12.07 -7.84 -46.23
N LEU A 71 13.39 -7.73 -46.35
CA LEU A 71 14.06 -6.52 -46.84
C LEU A 71 14.83 -6.78 -48.14
N SER A 72 14.97 -5.76 -48.99
CA SER A 72 15.78 -5.85 -50.21
C SER A 72 17.30 -5.86 -49.92
N ALA A 73 17.70 -5.46 -48.71
CA ALA A 73 19.08 -5.44 -48.23
C ALA A 73 19.17 -5.97 -46.79
N PRO A 74 20.30 -6.57 -46.39
CA PRO A 74 20.45 -7.11 -45.04
C PRO A 74 20.44 -6.00 -43.97
N ARG A 75 19.61 -6.18 -42.94
CA ARG A 75 19.56 -5.32 -41.74
C ARG A 75 19.42 -6.19 -40.51
N GLY A 76 20.32 -6.05 -39.54
CA GLY A 76 20.34 -6.92 -38.36
C GLY A 76 20.67 -8.38 -38.71
N ARG A 77 20.01 -9.34 -38.05
CA ARG A 77 20.25 -10.78 -38.21
C ARG A 77 19.35 -11.37 -39.29
N ILE A 78 19.93 -12.07 -40.26
CA ILE A 78 19.15 -12.81 -41.27
C ILE A 78 18.50 -14.04 -40.61
N ASP A 79 17.19 -14.24 -40.82
CA ASP A 79 16.48 -15.44 -40.38
C ASP A 79 16.70 -16.56 -41.41
N LEU A 80 17.80 -17.30 -41.23
CA LEU A 80 18.20 -18.40 -42.11
C LEU A 80 17.13 -19.50 -42.20
N ALA A 81 16.40 -19.76 -41.12
CA ALA A 81 15.32 -20.75 -41.12
C ALA A 81 14.16 -20.30 -42.03
N ALA A 82 13.82 -19.01 -42.01
CA ALA A 82 12.83 -18.44 -42.93
C ALA A 82 13.32 -18.40 -44.39
N VAL A 83 14.62 -18.17 -44.63
CA VAL A 83 15.23 -18.21 -45.97
C VAL A 83 15.08 -19.61 -46.59
N VAL A 84 15.44 -20.65 -45.84
CA VAL A 84 15.34 -22.04 -46.30
C VAL A 84 13.88 -22.42 -46.57
N ARG A 85 12.94 -22.05 -45.69
CA ARG A 85 11.49 -22.29 -45.90
C ARG A 85 10.93 -21.62 -47.15
N LYS A 86 11.45 -20.45 -47.55
CA LYS A 86 11.02 -19.72 -48.75
C LYS A 86 11.63 -20.25 -50.06
N GLY A 87 12.46 -21.30 -50.01
CA GLY A 87 13.03 -21.91 -51.22
C GLY A 87 13.98 -20.99 -52.00
N GLY A 88 14.58 -19.98 -51.35
CA GLY A 88 15.60 -19.12 -51.97
C GLY A 88 15.10 -18.04 -52.95
N ALA A 89 13.79 -17.78 -53.03
CA ALA A 89 13.24 -16.70 -53.85
C ALA A 89 13.76 -15.32 -53.40
N ARG A 90 14.34 -14.57 -54.34
CA ARG A 90 15.24 -13.40 -54.12
C ARG A 90 14.57 -12.05 -53.88
N GLU A 91 13.25 -11.97 -53.81
CA GLU A 91 12.54 -10.67 -53.76
C GLU A 91 12.65 -9.98 -52.39
N SER A 92 12.85 -10.74 -51.30
CA SER A 92 13.08 -10.16 -49.97
C SER A 92 13.84 -11.11 -49.04
N LEU A 93 14.85 -10.59 -48.35
CA LEU A 93 15.65 -11.27 -47.32
C LEU A 93 14.94 -11.16 -45.96
N PRO A 94 14.48 -12.28 -45.36
CA PRO A 94 13.92 -12.28 -44.02
C PRO A 94 14.99 -11.87 -43.00
N CYS A 95 14.76 -10.73 -42.35
CA CYS A 95 15.67 -10.14 -41.38
C CYS A 95 14.94 -9.93 -40.04
N VAL A 96 15.70 -10.07 -38.95
CA VAL A 96 15.32 -9.74 -37.58
C VAL A 96 16.24 -8.63 -37.10
N PHE A 97 15.68 -7.48 -36.78
CA PHE A 97 16.45 -6.33 -36.32
C PHE A 97 15.68 -5.59 -35.23
N ASP A 98 16.41 -4.92 -34.35
CA ASP A 98 15.79 -4.17 -33.28
C ASP A 98 15.32 -2.80 -33.77
N VAL A 99 14.06 -2.48 -33.49
CA VAL A 99 13.49 -1.17 -33.75
C VAL A 99 13.11 -0.50 -32.44
N TYR A 100 13.54 0.74 -32.29
CA TYR A 100 13.10 1.59 -31.20
C TYR A 100 11.63 1.94 -31.40
N SER A 101 10.79 1.57 -30.43
CA SER A 101 9.37 1.87 -30.42
C SER A 101 8.94 2.41 -29.06
N SER A 102 8.08 3.42 -29.08
CA SER A 102 7.36 3.90 -27.89
C SER A 102 6.11 3.07 -27.59
N ASP A 103 5.74 2.10 -28.43
CA ASP A 103 4.61 1.17 -28.19
C ASP A 103 4.99 0.06 -27.20
N THR A 104 5.51 0.47 -26.05
CA THR A 104 5.94 -0.40 -24.96
C THR A 104 4.76 -0.77 -24.06
N LEU A 105 4.85 -1.92 -23.38
CA LEU A 105 3.82 -2.37 -22.44
C LEU A 105 3.39 -1.28 -21.42
N PRO A 106 4.30 -0.54 -20.76
CA PRO A 106 3.92 0.54 -19.85
C PRO A 106 3.09 1.64 -20.53
N ASN A 107 3.44 2.04 -21.76
CA ASN A 107 2.73 3.10 -22.49
C ASN A 107 1.35 2.64 -22.96
N ARG A 108 1.23 1.39 -23.38
CA ARG A 108 -0.04 0.79 -23.79
C ARG A 108 -1.02 0.65 -22.63
N LEU A 109 -0.52 0.23 -21.46
CA LEU A 109 -1.30 0.16 -20.22
C LEU A 109 -1.72 1.54 -19.73
N LEU A 110 -0.82 2.53 -19.80
CA LEU A 110 -1.13 3.92 -19.47
C LEU A 110 -2.24 4.46 -20.37
N LEU A 111 -2.10 4.30 -21.69
CA LEU A 111 -3.10 4.73 -22.66
C LEU A 111 -4.46 4.05 -22.42
N GLY A 112 -4.48 2.73 -22.21
CA GLY A 112 -5.72 2.01 -21.91
C GLY A 112 -6.37 2.46 -20.60
N THR A 113 -5.57 2.78 -19.58
CA THR A 113 -6.07 3.33 -18.31
C THR A 113 -6.68 4.72 -18.50
N LEU A 114 -5.99 5.61 -19.23
CA LEU A 114 -6.50 6.95 -19.54
C LEU A 114 -7.87 6.88 -20.23
N LEU A 115 -8.00 6.03 -21.25
CA LEU A 115 -9.25 5.85 -21.99
C LEU A 115 -10.36 5.32 -21.09
N GLN A 116 -10.12 4.29 -20.27
CA GLN A 116 -11.12 3.77 -19.34
C GLN A 116 -11.56 4.80 -18.30
N LEU A 117 -10.65 5.63 -17.81
CA LEU A 117 -11.00 6.71 -16.88
C LEU A 117 -11.95 7.71 -17.53
N THR A 118 -11.82 7.99 -18.83
CA THR A 118 -12.77 8.89 -19.53
C THR A 118 -14.21 8.39 -19.52
N GLU A 119 -14.41 7.07 -19.39
CA GLU A 119 -15.72 6.43 -19.31
C GLU A 119 -16.29 6.39 -17.88
N THR A 120 -15.56 6.90 -16.88
CA THR A 120 -15.97 6.89 -15.48
C THR A 120 -16.97 8.02 -15.21
N PRO A 121 -18.24 7.72 -14.84
CA PRO A 121 -19.28 8.73 -14.69
C PRO A 121 -18.99 9.76 -13.58
N GLU A 122 -18.33 9.33 -12.50
CA GLU A 122 -18.01 10.14 -11.32
C GLU A 122 -16.96 11.23 -11.60
N LEU A 123 -16.25 11.17 -12.72
CA LEU A 123 -15.23 12.17 -13.06
C LEU A 123 -15.86 13.49 -13.55
N PRO A 124 -15.41 14.65 -13.06
CA PRO A 124 -15.85 15.93 -13.59
C PRO A 124 -15.56 16.08 -15.10
N PRO A 125 -16.45 16.71 -15.88
CA PRO A 125 -16.25 16.91 -17.32
C PRO A 125 -14.91 17.58 -17.71
N PRO A 126 -14.37 18.58 -16.96
CA PRO A 126 -13.05 19.13 -17.25
C PRO A 126 -11.93 18.09 -17.18
N LEU A 127 -11.93 17.26 -16.14
CA LEU A 127 -10.92 16.22 -15.93
C LEU A 127 -11.01 15.12 -16.99
N ARG A 128 -12.23 14.72 -17.39
CA ARG A 128 -12.42 13.79 -18.51
C ARG A 128 -11.84 14.32 -19.83
N ARG A 129 -12.05 15.61 -20.14
CA ARG A 129 -11.49 16.24 -21.34
C ARG A 129 -9.96 16.31 -21.29
N GLU A 130 -9.40 16.60 -20.13
CA GLU A 130 -7.95 16.58 -19.91
C GLU A 130 -7.36 15.19 -20.18
N LEU A 131 -7.96 14.15 -19.60
CA LEU A 131 -7.53 12.76 -19.83
C LEU A 131 -7.61 12.37 -21.30
N ALA A 132 -8.70 12.73 -22.00
CA ALA A 132 -8.85 12.48 -23.43
C ALA A 132 -7.78 13.22 -24.27
N GLY A 133 -7.49 14.48 -23.92
CA GLY A 133 -6.44 15.26 -24.57
C GLY A 133 -5.03 14.72 -24.32
N LEU A 134 -4.77 14.15 -23.14
CA LEU A 134 -3.52 13.44 -22.85
C LEU A 134 -3.44 12.14 -23.65
N ALA A 135 -4.52 11.33 -23.68
CA ALA A 135 -4.57 10.09 -24.44
C ALA A 135 -4.33 10.31 -25.96
N ALA A 136 -4.86 11.39 -26.52
CA ALA A 136 -4.67 11.74 -27.93
C ALA A 136 -3.21 12.02 -28.33
N GLN A 137 -2.33 12.35 -27.36
CA GLN A 137 -0.90 12.57 -27.62
C GLN A 137 -0.10 11.26 -27.75
N PHE A 138 -0.69 10.11 -27.42
CA PHE A 138 -0.07 8.79 -27.57
C PHE A 138 -0.28 8.26 -29.00
N SER A 139 -0.08 9.10 -30.01
CA SER A 139 -0.32 8.74 -31.41
C SER A 139 0.57 7.56 -31.85
N GLY A 140 -0.04 6.59 -32.54
CA GLY A 140 0.65 5.38 -33.00
C GLY A 140 0.83 4.27 -31.95
N LEU A 141 0.31 4.45 -30.73
CA LEU A 141 0.33 3.41 -29.69
C LEU A 141 -0.96 2.59 -29.69
N THR A 142 -0.85 1.30 -29.37
CA THR A 142 -2.00 0.40 -29.31
C THR A 142 -2.55 0.33 -27.88
N PRO A 143 -3.73 0.90 -27.56
CA PRO A 143 -4.26 0.88 -26.21
C PRO A 143 -4.40 -0.55 -25.69
N LEU A 144 -4.02 -0.78 -24.43
CA LEU A 144 -4.17 -2.06 -23.77
C LEU A 144 -4.95 -1.88 -22.48
N ALA A 145 -6.12 -2.51 -22.39
CA ALA A 145 -6.93 -2.47 -21.19
C ALA A 145 -6.12 -2.99 -19.98
N PRO A 146 -6.05 -2.24 -18.87
CA PRO A 146 -5.26 -2.64 -17.71
C PRO A 146 -5.91 -3.85 -17.03
N GLN A 147 -5.11 -4.92 -16.95
CA GLN A 147 -5.43 -6.18 -16.27
C GLN A 147 -4.30 -6.49 -15.29
N THR A 148 -4.63 -6.94 -14.08
CA THR A 148 -3.65 -7.10 -12.99
C THR A 148 -2.46 -7.98 -13.40
N GLN A 149 -2.68 -9.05 -14.18
CA GLN A 149 -1.63 -9.99 -14.61
C GLN A 149 -0.61 -9.36 -15.58
N LEU A 150 -0.98 -8.29 -16.29
CA LEU A 150 -0.08 -7.63 -17.24
C LEU A 150 1.00 -6.83 -16.51
N PHE A 151 0.73 -6.38 -15.28
CA PHE A 151 1.70 -5.62 -14.49
C PHE A 151 2.87 -6.49 -14.02
N ASP A 152 2.67 -7.80 -13.90
CA ASP A 152 3.73 -8.74 -13.53
C ASP A 152 4.68 -9.03 -14.70
N GLN A 153 4.33 -8.59 -15.92
CA GLN A 153 5.18 -8.67 -17.12
C GLN A 153 5.94 -7.36 -17.41
N LEU A 154 5.80 -6.35 -16.54
CA LEU A 154 6.48 -5.07 -16.74
C LEU A 154 7.99 -5.26 -16.68
N PRO A 155 8.75 -4.66 -17.61
CA PRO A 155 10.20 -4.60 -17.49
C PRO A 155 10.57 -3.76 -16.25
N PRO A 156 11.80 -3.91 -15.73
CA PRO A 156 12.30 -3.03 -14.67
C PRO A 156 12.14 -1.56 -15.07
N LEU A 157 11.39 -0.81 -14.24
CA LEU A 157 11.15 0.60 -14.47
C LEU A 157 12.26 1.42 -13.80
N PRO A 158 12.89 2.38 -14.49
CA PRO A 158 13.90 3.22 -13.86
C PRO A 158 13.31 3.98 -12.66
N VAL A 159 13.96 3.87 -11.50
CA VAL A 159 13.53 4.50 -10.24
C VAL A 159 13.45 6.03 -10.37
N SER A 160 14.30 6.62 -11.22
CA SER A 160 14.32 8.06 -11.50
C SER A 160 13.25 8.53 -12.49
N SER A 161 12.52 7.59 -13.12
CA SER A 161 11.43 7.92 -14.04
C SER A 161 10.10 8.05 -13.31
N ARG A 162 9.08 8.60 -13.99
CA ARG A 162 7.71 8.71 -13.47
C ARG A 162 6.89 7.42 -13.65
N TYR A 163 7.43 6.44 -14.38
CA TYR A 163 6.74 5.20 -14.69
C TYR A 163 6.37 4.36 -13.46
N PRO A 164 7.19 4.25 -12.40
CA PRO A 164 6.79 3.54 -11.19
C PRO A 164 5.46 4.05 -10.62
N LEU A 165 5.27 5.37 -10.52
CA LEU A 165 4.02 5.96 -10.04
C LEU A 165 2.88 5.76 -11.04
N LEU A 166 3.12 5.99 -12.34
CA LEU A 166 2.11 5.77 -13.38
C LEU A 166 1.60 4.32 -13.37
N MET A 167 2.51 3.35 -13.31
CA MET A 167 2.18 1.93 -13.32
C MET A 167 1.53 1.49 -12.01
N ALA A 168 1.94 2.04 -10.86
CA ALA A 168 1.26 1.78 -9.58
C ALA A 168 -0.20 2.26 -9.61
N LEU A 169 -0.46 3.46 -10.15
CA LEU A 169 -1.83 3.98 -10.31
C LEU A 169 -2.65 3.19 -11.33
N CYS A 170 -2.06 2.81 -12.47
CA CYS A 170 -2.71 1.94 -13.45
C CYS A 170 -3.05 0.56 -12.87
N ARG A 171 -2.14 -0.02 -12.07
CA ARG A 171 -2.37 -1.30 -11.37
C ARG A 171 -3.49 -1.17 -10.36
N PHE A 172 -3.45 -0.10 -9.56
CA PHE A 172 -4.49 0.18 -8.58
C PHE A 172 -5.87 0.38 -9.24
N TRP A 173 -5.90 1.06 -10.39
CA TRP A 173 -7.09 1.16 -11.23
C TRP A 173 -7.60 -0.22 -11.64
N ALA A 174 -6.73 -1.08 -12.19
CA ALA A 174 -7.08 -2.43 -12.61
C ALA A 174 -7.62 -3.30 -11.48
N GLU A 175 -7.04 -3.18 -10.28
CA GLU A 175 -7.36 -4.01 -9.12
C GLU A 175 -8.68 -3.63 -8.44
N GLN A 176 -9.07 -2.34 -8.44
CA GLN A 176 -10.27 -1.88 -7.73
C GLN A 176 -11.46 -1.57 -8.65
N ARG A 177 -11.24 -1.31 -9.96
CA ARG A 177 -12.34 -0.96 -10.87
C ARG A 177 -13.40 -2.06 -10.91
N GLN A 178 -14.65 -1.64 -11.00
CA GLN A 178 -15.79 -2.55 -11.15
C GLN A 178 -16.62 -2.10 -12.34
N PRO A 179 -16.97 -3.00 -13.28
CA PRO A 179 -17.85 -2.64 -14.39
C PRO A 179 -19.22 -2.22 -13.87
N LEU A 180 -19.84 -1.25 -14.53
CA LEU A 180 -21.22 -0.86 -14.23
C LEU A 180 -22.20 -1.91 -14.79
N GLU A 181 -23.37 -2.04 -14.17
CA GLU A 181 -24.40 -3.04 -14.54
C GLU A 181 -24.91 -2.87 -15.97
N ASN A 182 -24.93 -1.63 -16.47
CA ASN A 182 -25.32 -1.30 -17.83
C ASN A 182 -24.23 -1.63 -18.88
N GLY A 183 -23.09 -2.19 -18.45
CA GLY A 183 -21.95 -2.51 -19.30
C GLY A 183 -21.21 -1.30 -19.87
N ARG A 184 -21.55 -0.07 -19.43
CA ARG A 184 -20.98 1.18 -19.94
C ARG A 184 -20.21 1.89 -18.83
N GLY A 185 -18.89 1.77 -18.89
CA GLY A 185 -17.97 2.42 -17.97
C GLY A 185 -17.71 1.63 -16.68
N PHE A 186 -17.02 2.28 -15.75
CA PHE A 186 -16.53 1.67 -14.52
C PHE A 186 -16.82 2.55 -13.33
N ARG A 187 -17.01 1.92 -12.16
CA ARG A 187 -16.95 2.57 -10.86
C ARG A 187 -15.64 2.24 -10.16
N PHE A 188 -15.21 3.11 -9.27
CA PHE A 188 -13.96 2.96 -8.51
C PHE A 188 -14.19 3.14 -7.00
N PRO A 189 -14.67 2.10 -6.30
CA PRO A 189 -14.97 2.19 -4.88
C PRO A 189 -13.69 2.31 -4.05
N LEU A 190 -13.84 2.78 -2.82
CA LEU A 190 -12.78 2.66 -1.81
C LEU A 190 -12.43 1.17 -1.59
N PRO A 191 -11.16 0.85 -1.30
CA PRO A 191 -10.79 -0.52 -0.95
C PRO A 191 -11.60 -1.02 0.25
N ASP A 192 -11.97 -2.30 0.21
CA ASP A 192 -12.65 -2.93 1.33
C ASP A 192 -11.76 -3.02 2.58
N ARG A 193 -12.33 -3.48 3.70
CA ARG A 193 -11.61 -3.59 4.98
C ARG A 193 -10.35 -4.47 4.88
N THR A 194 -10.40 -5.57 4.14
CA THR A 194 -9.28 -6.50 4.02
C THR A 194 -8.13 -5.85 3.27
N ARG A 195 -8.43 -5.24 2.12
CA ARG A 195 -7.46 -4.48 1.32
C ARG A 195 -6.91 -3.28 2.08
N MET A 196 -7.76 -2.54 2.79
CA MET A 196 -7.32 -1.42 3.64
C MET A 196 -6.40 -1.87 4.77
N SER A 197 -6.64 -3.03 5.37
CA SER A 197 -5.73 -3.61 6.38
C SER A 197 -4.35 -3.87 5.78
N ALA A 198 -4.29 -4.51 4.61
CA ALA A 198 -3.03 -4.79 3.92
C ALA A 198 -2.30 -3.52 3.45
N ILE A 199 -3.05 -2.50 3.01
CA ILE A 199 -2.49 -1.18 2.68
C ILE A 199 -1.90 -0.53 3.94
N PHE A 200 -2.62 -0.57 5.06
CA PHE A 200 -2.18 0.04 6.31
C PHE A 200 -0.92 -0.64 6.87
N GLU A 201 -0.86 -1.97 6.85
CA GLU A 201 0.33 -2.74 7.25
C GLU A 201 1.56 -2.36 6.40
N LYS A 202 1.43 -2.41 5.07
CA LYS A 202 2.53 -2.03 4.15
C LYS A 202 2.91 -0.56 4.28
N PHE A 203 1.94 0.31 4.52
CA PHE A 203 2.17 1.71 4.81
C PHE A 203 3.06 1.86 6.05
N LEU A 204 2.70 1.28 7.19
CA LEU A 204 3.49 1.38 8.42
C LEU A 204 4.90 0.82 8.22
N LEU A 205 5.00 -0.32 7.54
CA LEU A 205 6.27 -0.98 7.27
C LEU A 205 7.24 -0.04 6.53
N ASN A 206 6.78 0.57 5.45
CA ASN A 206 7.60 1.47 4.65
C ASN A 206 7.73 2.87 5.27
N PHE A 207 6.74 3.31 6.05
CA PHE A 207 6.84 4.53 6.86
C PHE A 207 7.99 4.42 7.86
N TYR A 208 7.99 3.38 8.71
CA TYR A 208 9.04 3.22 9.72
C TYR A 208 10.41 2.92 9.09
N ARG A 209 10.48 2.18 7.97
CA ARG A 209 11.74 1.98 7.24
C ARG A 209 12.35 3.27 6.73
N HIS A 210 11.53 4.22 6.29
CA HIS A 210 12.02 5.44 5.68
C HIS A 210 12.16 6.58 6.70
N GLU A 211 11.06 6.90 7.38
CA GLU A 211 10.94 8.09 8.24
C GLU A 211 11.69 7.95 9.57
N MET A 212 12.06 6.72 9.95
CA MET A 212 12.72 6.40 11.21
C MET A 212 14.05 5.66 11.01
N GLN A 213 14.64 5.71 9.82
CA GLN A 213 15.89 5.00 9.51
C GLN A 213 17.07 5.44 10.39
N ASP A 214 17.06 6.67 10.90
CA ASP A 214 18.13 7.19 11.76
C ASP A 214 18.01 6.71 13.22
N ILE A 215 16.84 6.17 13.60
CA ILE A 215 16.51 5.74 14.97
C ILE A 215 16.37 4.22 15.05
N LEU A 216 15.77 3.60 14.03
CA LEU A 216 15.51 2.18 13.96
C LEU A 216 16.61 1.47 13.17
N THR A 217 17.32 0.58 13.84
CA THR A 217 18.38 -0.25 13.26
C THR A 217 17.85 -1.32 12.31
N ASP A 218 16.59 -1.76 12.49
CA ASP A 218 15.97 -2.78 11.64
C ASP A 218 14.44 -2.68 11.72
N VAL A 219 13.79 -2.82 10.57
CA VAL A 219 12.32 -2.73 10.42
C VAL A 219 11.85 -3.77 9.43
N GLY A 220 11.03 -4.71 9.88
CA GLY A 220 10.42 -5.68 8.98
C GLY A 220 9.40 -6.61 9.61
N ALA A 221 8.54 -7.19 8.78
CA ALA A 221 7.77 -8.38 9.15
C ALA A 221 8.72 -9.56 9.41
N ARG A 222 8.33 -10.48 10.30
CA ARG A 222 9.10 -11.66 10.69
C ARG A 222 8.20 -12.89 10.62
N ARG A 223 8.73 -13.96 10.00
CA ARG A 223 8.14 -15.29 10.09
C ARG A 223 8.75 -16.02 11.27
N LEU A 224 7.94 -16.26 12.29
CA LEU A 224 8.33 -17.01 13.47
C LEU A 224 7.98 -18.48 13.25
N LYS A 225 8.80 -19.38 13.80
CA LYS A 225 8.52 -20.81 13.79
C LYS A 225 7.86 -21.18 15.10
N TRP A 226 6.77 -21.93 15.05
CA TRP A 226 6.15 -22.46 16.27
C TRP A 226 7.17 -23.28 17.06
N PRO A 227 7.22 -23.12 18.40
CA PRO A 227 8.06 -23.91 19.30
C PRO A 227 7.39 -25.28 19.59
N LEU A 228 6.88 -25.92 18.55
CA LEU A 228 6.15 -27.18 18.61
C LEU A 228 6.82 -28.19 17.67
N THR A 229 6.87 -29.46 18.10
CA THR A 229 7.41 -30.56 17.30
C THR A 229 6.35 -31.64 17.12
N GLY A 230 6.32 -32.27 15.95
CA GLY A 230 5.36 -33.30 15.62
C GLY A 230 5.36 -33.61 14.11
N PRO A 231 4.77 -34.75 13.70
CA PRO A 231 4.58 -35.04 12.28
C PRO A 231 3.72 -33.95 11.63
N ASP A 232 4.07 -33.59 10.39
CA ASP A 232 3.33 -32.63 9.55
C ASP A 232 3.14 -31.22 10.14
N ALA A 233 3.93 -30.83 11.16
CA ALA A 233 3.79 -29.55 11.85
C ALA A 233 3.86 -28.33 10.89
N GLU A 234 4.75 -28.36 9.89
CA GLU A 234 4.86 -27.29 8.90
C GLU A 234 3.62 -27.18 7.98
N ALA A 235 2.88 -28.28 7.77
CA ALA A 235 1.71 -28.31 6.92
C ALA A 235 0.41 -27.96 7.68
N LEU A 236 0.36 -28.27 8.98
CA LEU A 236 -0.86 -28.14 9.79
C LEU A 236 -0.89 -26.89 10.66
N LEU A 237 0.26 -26.36 11.08
CA LEU A 237 0.31 -25.18 11.92
C LEU A 237 0.19 -23.91 11.09
N PRO A 238 -0.54 -22.88 11.57
CA PRO A 238 -0.67 -21.63 10.86
C PRO A 238 0.66 -20.89 10.81
N ASP A 239 0.91 -20.13 9.76
CA ASP A 239 2.09 -19.27 9.71
C ASP A 239 2.05 -18.17 10.77
N MET A 240 3.12 -18.03 11.56
CA MET A 240 3.29 -16.91 12.48
C MET A 240 3.99 -15.75 11.78
N LEU A 241 3.22 -14.88 11.14
CA LEU A 241 3.73 -13.69 10.45
C LEU A 241 3.37 -12.45 11.27
N THR A 242 4.38 -11.80 11.84
CA THR A 242 4.18 -10.50 12.48
C THR A 242 3.96 -9.43 11.42
N ASP A 243 3.06 -8.48 11.67
CA ASP A 243 2.89 -7.32 10.79
C ASP A 243 4.19 -6.49 10.71
N LEU A 244 4.74 -6.11 11.87
CA LEU A 244 6.01 -5.38 11.96
C LEU A 244 6.81 -5.78 13.20
N VAL A 245 8.14 -5.84 13.04
CA VAL A 245 9.11 -5.82 14.13
C VAL A 245 10.02 -4.62 13.91
N LEU A 246 10.12 -3.77 14.93
CA LEU A 246 11.03 -2.62 14.98
C LEU A 246 12.16 -2.95 15.95
N ARG A 247 13.40 -2.65 15.57
CA ARG A 247 14.56 -2.75 16.46
C ARG A 247 15.32 -1.44 16.53
N SER A 248 15.73 -1.06 17.73
CA SER A 248 16.66 0.04 17.97
C SER A 248 17.69 -0.41 19.00
N GLY A 249 18.91 -0.73 18.53
CA GLY A 249 19.92 -1.39 19.35
C GLY A 249 19.42 -2.74 19.88
N GLU A 250 19.47 -2.92 21.19
CA GLU A 250 18.99 -4.14 21.88
C GLU A 250 17.47 -4.16 22.11
N ARG A 251 16.77 -3.05 21.87
CA ARG A 251 15.31 -2.98 22.07
C ARG A 251 14.58 -3.52 20.86
N THR A 252 13.56 -4.33 21.12
CA THR A 252 12.67 -4.89 20.09
C THR A 252 11.22 -4.55 20.41
N LEU A 253 10.48 -4.08 19.42
CA LEU A 253 9.03 -3.88 19.48
C LEU A 253 8.36 -4.75 18.42
N ILE A 254 7.48 -5.67 18.84
CA ILE A 254 6.58 -6.38 17.93
C ILE A 254 5.29 -5.58 17.83
N LEU A 255 4.95 -5.11 16.64
CA LEU A 255 3.78 -4.26 16.41
C LEU A 255 2.77 -5.00 15.54
N GLU A 256 1.53 -5.04 16.04
CA GLU A 256 0.36 -5.55 15.31
C GLU A 256 -0.52 -4.39 14.85
N ALA A 257 -0.87 -4.36 13.56
CA ALA A 257 -1.60 -3.28 12.92
C ALA A 257 -3.01 -3.72 12.55
N LYS A 258 -4.04 -3.02 13.06
CA LYS A 258 -5.44 -3.43 12.91
C LYS A 258 -6.29 -2.31 12.34
N PHE A 259 -6.91 -2.52 11.17
CA PHE A 259 -7.86 -1.57 10.58
C PHE A 259 -9.32 -1.89 10.97
N PHE A 260 -9.91 -1.08 11.86
CA PHE A 260 -11.25 -1.32 12.43
C PHE A 260 -12.04 -0.03 12.61
N ARG A 261 -13.38 -0.12 12.55
CA ARG A 261 -14.26 1.03 12.86
C ARG A 261 -14.36 1.30 14.37
N ARG A 262 -14.11 0.31 15.21
CA ARG A 262 -14.19 0.38 16.68
C ARG A 262 -13.11 -0.51 17.31
N ILE A 263 -12.39 0.01 18.30
CA ILE A 263 -11.37 -0.75 19.06
C ILE A 263 -11.97 -1.62 20.17
N PHE A 264 -13.13 -1.22 20.72
CA PHE A 264 -13.81 -1.93 21.80
C PHE A 264 -14.96 -2.80 21.29
N ARG A 265 -15.06 -4.00 21.87
CA ARG A 265 -16.28 -4.79 21.90
C ARG A 265 -17.09 -4.39 23.13
N ILE A 266 -18.37 -4.09 22.93
CA ILE A 266 -19.30 -3.78 24.03
C ILE A 266 -19.69 -5.09 24.71
N HIS A 267 -19.65 -5.09 26.03
CA HIS A 267 -20.12 -6.18 26.87
C HIS A 267 -21.13 -5.64 27.87
N PHE A 268 -22.13 -6.45 28.20
CA PHE A 268 -22.98 -6.22 29.36
C PHE A 268 -22.24 -6.76 30.58
N ALA A 269 -22.00 -5.89 31.56
CA ALA A 269 -21.50 -6.28 32.87
C ALA A 269 -22.60 -5.99 33.90
N ALA A 270 -23.11 -7.03 34.54
CA ALA A 270 -23.95 -6.86 35.71
C ALA A 270 -23.06 -6.62 36.93
N SER A 271 -23.25 -5.50 37.62
CA SER A 271 -22.62 -5.26 38.91
C SER A 271 -23.15 -6.30 39.91
N SER A 272 -22.27 -7.14 40.45
CA SER A 272 -22.62 -8.17 41.44
C SER A 272 -23.16 -7.58 42.76
N ALA A 273 -22.94 -6.28 42.99
CA ALA A 273 -23.28 -5.59 44.23
C ALA A 273 -24.55 -4.72 44.13
N THR A 274 -24.88 -4.18 42.95
CA THR A 274 -26.02 -3.25 42.78
C THR A 274 -27.09 -3.77 41.82
N GLY A 275 -26.84 -4.85 41.08
CA GLY A 275 -27.76 -5.35 40.05
C GLY A 275 -27.89 -4.44 38.83
N GLU A 276 -27.16 -3.32 38.80
CA GLU A 276 -27.15 -2.39 37.68
C GLU A 276 -26.38 -2.99 36.50
N GLU A 277 -27.01 -2.92 35.33
CA GLU A 277 -26.40 -3.29 34.06
C GLU A 277 -25.57 -2.12 33.53
N THR A 278 -24.25 -2.30 33.47
CA THR A 278 -23.34 -1.30 32.89
C THR A 278 -22.77 -1.83 31.58
N LEU A 279 -22.79 -1.00 30.53
CA LEU A 279 -22.14 -1.31 29.26
C LEU A 279 -20.64 -1.00 29.39
N THR A 280 -19.78 -2.01 29.25
CA THR A 280 -18.32 -1.83 29.30
C THR A 280 -17.66 -2.14 27.96
N GLY A 281 -16.71 -1.30 27.54
CA GLY A 281 -15.88 -1.53 26.37
C GLY A 281 -14.61 -2.31 26.71
N LYS A 282 -14.36 -3.46 26.07
CA LYS A 282 -13.10 -4.21 26.19
C LYS A 282 -12.38 -4.33 24.85
N LEU A 283 -11.04 -4.31 24.86
CA LEU A 283 -10.23 -4.55 23.67
C LEU A 283 -10.53 -5.93 23.07
N ASN A 284 -10.30 -6.08 21.76
CA ASN A 284 -10.46 -7.36 21.11
C ASN A 284 -9.39 -8.36 21.61
N SER A 285 -9.82 -9.37 22.37
CA SER A 285 -8.95 -10.38 22.95
C SER A 285 -8.16 -11.16 21.90
N ALA A 286 -8.73 -11.41 20.72
CA ALA A 286 -8.03 -12.12 19.65
C ALA A 286 -6.74 -11.41 19.21
N HIS A 287 -6.74 -10.07 19.17
CA HIS A 287 -5.55 -9.30 18.81
C HIS A 287 -4.49 -9.37 19.91
N LEU A 288 -4.93 -9.32 21.18
CA LEU A 288 -4.05 -9.45 22.34
C LEU A 288 -3.41 -10.84 22.38
N TYR A 289 -4.18 -11.91 22.14
CA TYR A 289 -3.67 -13.27 22.13
C TYR A 289 -2.68 -13.51 20.99
N GLN A 290 -2.96 -12.98 19.80
CA GLN A 290 -2.04 -13.05 18.66
C GLN A 290 -0.71 -12.37 19.01
N LEU A 291 -0.75 -11.13 19.47
CA LEU A 291 0.44 -10.37 19.84
C LEU A 291 1.22 -11.00 20.99
N ALA A 292 0.52 -11.53 22.00
CA ALA A 292 1.12 -12.29 23.10
C ALA A 292 1.87 -13.53 22.60
N SER A 293 1.27 -14.25 21.64
CA SER A 293 1.87 -15.45 21.04
C SER A 293 3.13 -15.11 20.25
N TYR A 294 3.10 -14.03 19.45
CA TYR A 294 4.29 -13.57 18.73
C TYR A 294 5.44 -13.24 19.66
N ARG A 295 5.17 -12.51 20.75
CA ARG A 295 6.20 -12.18 21.72
C ARG A 295 6.77 -13.42 22.40
N LEU A 296 5.89 -14.32 22.87
CA LEU A 296 6.33 -15.54 23.53
C LEU A 296 7.26 -16.37 22.64
N VAL A 297 6.85 -16.58 21.38
CA VAL A 297 7.65 -17.35 20.41
C VAL A 297 8.94 -16.62 20.03
N TRP A 298 8.90 -15.29 19.91
CA TRP A 298 10.09 -14.47 19.68
C TRP A 298 11.15 -14.68 20.76
N GLU A 299 10.73 -14.59 22.03
CA GLU A 299 11.61 -14.74 23.20
C GLU A 299 12.15 -16.16 23.32
N GLN A 300 11.30 -17.18 23.11
CA GLN A 300 11.72 -18.58 23.14
C GLN A 300 12.70 -18.95 22.03
N ALA A 301 12.65 -18.26 20.89
CA ALA A 301 13.62 -18.42 19.81
C ALA A 301 14.99 -17.78 20.11
N GLY A 302 15.17 -17.17 21.29
CA GLY A 302 16.44 -16.56 21.70
C GLY A 302 16.71 -15.18 21.11
N ASN A 303 15.70 -14.52 20.55
CA ASN A 303 15.84 -13.19 19.92
C ASN A 303 15.85 -12.02 20.94
N GLY A 304 16.01 -12.31 22.23
CA GLY A 304 15.91 -11.33 23.31
C GLY A 304 14.46 -10.98 23.68
N ARG A 305 14.32 -10.11 24.68
CA ARG A 305 13.01 -9.60 25.14
C ARG A 305 12.42 -8.65 24.11
N ALA A 306 11.10 -8.65 24.02
CA ALA A 306 10.39 -7.73 23.14
C ALA A 306 9.24 -7.02 23.85
N ASP A 307 9.18 -5.70 23.68
CA ASP A 307 7.97 -4.94 23.92
C ASP A 307 6.94 -5.26 22.82
N ALA A 308 5.68 -4.96 23.07
CA ALA A 308 4.59 -5.22 22.14
C ALA A 308 3.74 -3.97 21.93
N ALA A 309 3.31 -3.72 20.69
CA ALA A 309 2.40 -2.64 20.36
C ALA A 309 1.20 -3.13 19.56
N LEU A 310 0.02 -2.61 19.87
CA LEU A 310 -1.20 -2.81 19.10
C LEU A 310 -1.68 -1.46 18.58
N LEU A 311 -1.58 -1.26 17.27
CA LEU A 311 -1.94 -0.02 16.60
C LEU A 311 -3.24 -0.18 15.81
N TYR A 312 -4.29 0.50 16.26
CA TYR A 312 -5.58 0.51 15.57
C TYR A 312 -5.70 1.70 14.62
N ALA A 313 -5.86 1.44 13.33
CA ALA A 313 -6.31 2.45 12.38
C ALA A 313 -7.83 2.60 12.42
N LEU A 314 -8.30 3.80 12.74
CA LEU A 314 -9.71 4.18 12.75
C LEU A 314 -10.05 4.99 11.49
N PRO A 315 -11.04 4.59 10.68
CA PRO A 315 -11.44 5.33 9.49
C PRO A 315 -11.98 6.75 9.75
N GLY A 316 -12.38 7.06 10.98
CA GLY A 316 -13.02 8.30 11.37
C GLY A 316 -12.42 8.88 12.65
N ARG A 317 -12.91 10.06 13.07
CA ARG A 317 -12.53 10.71 14.33
C ARG A 317 -13.22 10.11 15.56
N ASP A 318 -14.19 9.22 15.36
CA ASP A 318 -14.93 8.59 16.45
C ASP A 318 -14.10 7.46 17.06
N THR A 319 -13.55 7.68 18.27
CA THR A 319 -13.13 6.60 19.17
C THR A 319 -14.37 5.86 19.70
N PRO A 320 -14.26 4.61 20.18
CA PRO A 320 -15.44 3.81 20.45
C PRO A 320 -15.94 4.01 21.89
N GLY A 321 -17.25 4.23 22.01
CA GLY A 321 -18.13 3.69 23.08
C GLY A 321 -17.97 4.25 24.50
N PRO A 322 -19.00 4.06 25.36
CA PRO A 322 -19.15 4.80 26.61
C PRO A 322 -18.03 4.41 27.59
N GLU A 323 -17.38 5.41 28.17
CA GLU A 323 -16.48 5.28 29.34
C GLU A 323 -15.08 4.69 29.13
N ALA A 324 -14.45 4.85 27.95
CA ALA A 324 -12.99 4.70 27.90
C ALA A 324 -12.33 5.85 28.70
N PRO A 325 -11.38 5.58 29.60
CA PRO A 325 -10.62 6.63 30.28
C PRO A 325 -9.80 7.39 29.22
N SER A 326 -10.31 8.53 28.78
CA SER A 326 -9.61 9.40 27.84
C SER A 326 -8.43 10.02 28.58
N THR A 327 -7.29 10.12 27.91
CA THR A 327 -6.05 10.69 28.47
C THR A 327 -6.12 12.22 28.61
N GLY A 328 -7.32 12.82 28.72
CA GLY A 328 -7.53 14.27 28.71
C GLY A 328 -7.32 14.94 27.33
N THR A 329 -6.62 14.28 26.41
CA THR A 329 -6.30 14.76 25.05
C THR A 329 -7.34 14.33 24.00
N GLY A 330 -8.33 13.51 24.37
CA GLY A 330 -9.26 12.88 23.45
C GLY A 330 -8.67 11.68 22.68
N GLU A 331 -7.45 11.26 23.03
CA GLU A 331 -6.72 10.19 22.34
C GLU A 331 -6.68 8.90 23.15
N PHE A 332 -6.85 7.76 22.46
CA PHE A 332 -6.72 6.45 23.06
C PHE A 332 -5.28 5.96 22.92
N SER A 333 -4.51 6.10 24.00
CA SER A 333 -3.12 5.68 24.11
C SER A 333 -2.91 5.15 25.52
N HIS A 334 -2.60 3.86 25.64
CA HIS A 334 -2.41 3.21 26.94
C HIS A 334 -1.16 2.34 26.92
N ARG A 335 -0.47 2.31 28.07
CA ARG A 335 0.68 1.45 28.31
C ARG A 335 0.35 0.53 29.47
N PHE A 336 0.56 -0.76 29.26
CA PHE A 336 0.42 -1.81 30.27
C PHE A 336 1.77 -2.48 30.44
N ARG A 337 2.05 -2.97 31.65
CA ARG A 337 3.24 -3.78 31.93
C ARG A 337 2.83 -5.24 32.02
N TRP A 338 3.59 -6.11 31.36
CA TRP A 338 3.39 -7.55 31.55
C TRP A 338 3.86 -7.93 32.95
N LYS A 339 3.04 -8.67 33.69
CA LYS A 339 3.45 -9.13 35.02
C LYS A 339 4.52 -10.22 34.86
N GLY A 340 5.74 -9.94 35.31
CA GLY A 340 6.77 -10.95 35.50
C GLY A 340 6.40 -11.95 36.61
N GLN A 341 7.13 -13.07 36.69
CA GLN A 341 7.03 -14.01 37.81
C GLN A 341 7.76 -13.50 39.07
N GLU A 342 8.73 -12.59 38.92
CA GLU A 342 9.48 -11.98 40.03
C GLU A 342 9.08 -10.50 40.21
N PRO A 343 9.03 -9.96 41.44
CA PRO A 343 8.48 -8.63 41.72
C PRO A 343 9.45 -7.46 41.47
N ASP A 344 10.61 -7.68 40.83
CA ASP A 344 11.61 -6.63 40.65
C ASP A 344 11.56 -6.00 39.25
N SER A 345 11.47 -4.68 39.22
CA SER A 345 10.36 -4.00 38.56
C SER A 345 10.73 -3.16 37.32
N ASP A 346 11.96 -3.31 36.82
CA ASP A 346 12.53 -2.39 35.82
C ASP A 346 12.86 -3.04 34.46
N LYS A 347 12.55 -4.32 34.28
CA LYS A 347 12.85 -5.07 33.05
C LYS A 347 11.65 -5.80 32.44
N ASP A 348 10.47 -5.61 33.00
CA ASP A 348 9.24 -6.21 32.46
C ASP A 348 8.91 -5.54 31.12
N PRO A 349 8.66 -6.31 30.05
CA PRO A 349 8.24 -5.74 28.78
C PRO A 349 6.90 -5.01 28.91
N TYR A 350 6.69 -4.04 28.03
CA TYR A 350 5.47 -3.25 27.93
C TYR A 350 4.56 -3.73 26.80
N LEU A 351 3.26 -3.50 26.98
CA LEU A 351 2.24 -3.52 25.93
C LEU A 351 1.73 -2.10 25.74
N PHE A 352 1.94 -1.57 24.54
CA PHE A 352 1.40 -0.30 24.09
C PHE A 352 0.13 -0.55 23.27
N VAL A 353 -0.91 0.24 23.51
CA VAL A 353 -2.15 0.18 22.72
C VAL A 353 -2.51 1.59 22.28
N HIS A 354 -2.48 1.82 20.97
CA HIS A 354 -2.74 3.12 20.37
C HIS A 354 -3.89 3.03 19.37
N ALA A 355 -4.73 4.07 19.31
CA ALA A 355 -5.67 4.28 18.22
C ALA A 355 -5.30 5.52 17.41
N LEU A 356 -5.21 5.35 16.10
CA LEU A 356 -4.85 6.36 15.12
C LEU A 356 -6.05 6.67 14.24
N SER A 357 -6.61 7.87 14.38
CA SER A 357 -7.64 8.34 13.45
C SER A 357 -6.99 8.67 12.10
N LEU A 358 -7.44 8.00 11.04
CA LEU A 358 -7.03 8.31 9.67
C LEU A 358 -7.81 9.50 9.08
N ALA A 359 -8.74 10.09 9.83
CA ALA A 359 -9.52 11.26 9.41
C ALA A 359 -8.93 12.61 9.86
N GLN A 360 -7.78 12.58 10.53
CA GLN A 360 -7.04 13.79 10.90
C GLN A 360 -6.10 14.24 9.75
N PRO A 361 -5.58 15.48 9.79
CA PRO A 361 -4.57 15.93 8.83
C PRO A 361 -3.36 15.00 8.79
N TRP A 362 -2.73 14.86 7.62
CA TRP A 362 -1.60 13.93 7.44
C TRP A 362 -0.45 14.22 8.40
N GLN A 363 -0.14 15.49 8.67
CA GLN A 363 0.92 15.90 9.60
C GLN A 363 0.67 15.37 11.03
N ALA A 364 -0.60 15.30 11.45
CA ALA A 364 -0.96 14.72 12.73
C ALA A 364 -0.87 13.19 12.72
N ILE A 365 -1.12 12.54 11.57
CA ILE A 365 -0.89 11.09 11.40
C ILE A 365 0.61 10.79 11.49
N ASP A 366 1.43 11.51 10.72
CA ASP A 366 2.90 11.40 10.74
C ASP A 366 3.44 11.57 12.17
N ALA A 367 3.17 12.72 12.80
CA ALA A 367 3.66 13.02 14.14
C ALA A 367 3.29 11.95 15.18
N ARG A 368 2.07 11.40 15.11
CA ARG A 368 1.65 10.32 16.03
C ARG A 368 2.42 9.02 15.82
N LEU A 369 2.66 8.63 14.57
CA LEU A 369 3.44 7.44 14.28
C LEU A 369 4.89 7.61 14.76
N ARG A 370 5.43 8.83 14.70
CA ARG A 370 6.74 9.17 15.27
C ARG A 370 6.75 9.09 16.79
N ASN A 371 5.76 9.71 17.43
CA ASN A 371 5.65 9.71 18.88
C ASN A 371 5.48 8.30 19.45
N LEU A 372 4.78 7.39 18.76
CA LEU A 372 4.69 5.98 19.18
C LEU A 372 6.07 5.35 19.39
N VAL A 373 7.01 5.58 18.47
CA VAL A 373 8.39 5.07 18.60
C VAL A 373 9.14 5.82 19.69
N GLY A 374 8.98 7.14 19.79
CA GLY A 374 9.58 7.94 20.86
C GLY A 374 9.16 7.50 22.26
N ASP A 375 7.85 7.33 22.48
CA ASP A 375 7.26 6.87 23.74
C ASP A 375 7.73 5.47 24.11
N TRP A 376 7.88 4.58 23.11
CA TRP A 376 8.45 3.25 23.32
C TRP A 376 9.91 3.33 23.75
N LEU A 377 10.75 4.11 23.07
CA LEU A 377 12.17 4.21 23.40
C LEU A 377 12.45 4.91 24.73
N ALA A 378 11.53 5.77 25.19
CA ALA A 378 11.59 6.45 26.48
C ALA A 378 11.02 5.63 27.65
N SER A 379 10.31 4.52 27.38
CA SER A 379 9.80 3.60 28.39
C SER A 379 10.87 2.69 28.95
#